data_AF-A0A7X7LAN3-F1
#
_entry.id   AF-A0A7X7LAN3-F1
#
_cell.length_a   1.000
_cell.length_b   1.000
_cell.length_c   1.000
_cell.angle_alpha   90.00
_cell.angle_beta   90.00
_cell.angle_gamma   90.00
#
_symmetry.space_group_name_H-M   'P 1'
#
loop_
_entity.id
_entity.type
_entity.pdbx_description
1 polymer ?
#
loop_
_entity_poly.entity_id
_entity_poly.type
_entity_poly.pdbx_seq_one_letter_code
_entity_poly.pdbx_strand_id
1 'polypeptide(L)'
;MSTHDRRILRDLVKQYAELAAKPVQEERRRLWTRHNSMKRTRPLVLVTYGMWNVWCREVFGDDALKCADPFYRMHERALRLLLFQDTIGDDSILEPWYTMRAAVKGGWNGLWGVELGRHSPGVEGGAWKFDPPIKEWADMKKLVAPLHVVDEQATQEHRAKLQDAIGDLIEINVSRAPACTAFKADISTDITQLRGLEQLMVDMYESPGELKKLLAFMRDAILE
;
A
#
# COMPACT_ATOMS: atom_id res chain seq x y z
N MET A 1 0.58 3.46 -26.55
CA MET A 1 1.63 2.75 -25.78
C MET A 1 2.90 2.73 -26.61
N SER A 2 4.05 3.11 -26.02
CA SER A 2 5.34 2.96 -26.70
C SER A 2 5.71 1.48 -26.83
N THR A 3 6.25 1.07 -27.99
CA THR A 3 6.77 -0.30 -28.21
C THR A 3 7.83 -0.67 -27.17
N HIS A 4 8.57 0.32 -26.65
CA HIS A 4 9.58 0.14 -25.61
C HIS A 4 8.97 -0.32 -24.27
N ASP A 5 8.00 0.43 -23.75
CA ASP A 5 7.34 0.13 -22.46
C ASP A 5 6.65 -1.24 -22.51
N ARG A 6 5.96 -1.53 -23.63
CA ARG A 6 5.30 -2.83 -23.84
C ARG A 6 6.31 -3.97 -23.73
N ARG A 7 7.46 -3.86 -24.38
CA ARG A 7 8.49 -4.90 -24.35
C ARG A 7 8.98 -5.15 -22.92
N ILE A 8 9.32 -4.08 -22.19
CA ILE A 8 9.81 -4.18 -20.81
C ILE A 8 8.80 -4.92 -19.92
N LEU A 9 7.53 -4.48 -19.95
CA LEU A 9 6.50 -5.10 -19.11
C LEU A 9 6.27 -6.56 -19.47
N ARG A 10 6.24 -6.89 -20.77
CA ARG A 10 6.05 -8.29 -21.21
C ARG A 10 7.20 -9.20 -20.78
N ASP A 11 8.43 -8.72 -20.85
CA ASP A 11 9.60 -9.50 -20.41
C ASP A 11 9.56 -9.74 -18.89
N LEU A 12 9.16 -8.74 -18.11
CA LEU A 12 8.99 -8.86 -16.66
C LEU A 12 7.83 -9.78 -16.27
N VAL A 13 6.69 -9.69 -16.98
CA VAL A 13 5.52 -10.53 -16.72
C VAL A 13 5.78 -11.99 -17.05
N LYS A 14 6.53 -12.30 -18.11
CA LYS A 14 6.94 -13.69 -18.40
C LYS A 14 7.74 -14.28 -17.26
N GLN A 15 8.74 -13.55 -16.77
CA GLN A 15 9.51 -13.96 -15.60
C GLN A 15 8.59 -14.15 -14.40
N TYR A 16 7.71 -13.19 -14.11
CA TYR A 16 6.78 -13.28 -13.00
C TYR A 16 5.89 -14.53 -13.10
N ALA A 17 5.33 -14.82 -14.27
CA ALA A 17 4.48 -15.98 -14.51
C ALA A 17 5.23 -17.30 -14.27
N GLU A 18 6.49 -17.40 -14.69
CA GLU A 18 7.35 -18.55 -14.40
C GLU A 18 7.57 -18.73 -12.89
N LEU A 19 7.83 -17.64 -12.16
CA LEU A 19 8.02 -17.69 -10.70
C LEU A 19 6.72 -18.02 -9.94
N ALA A 20 5.59 -17.50 -10.41
CA ALA A 20 4.26 -17.78 -9.87
C ALA A 20 3.81 -19.23 -10.11
N ALA A 21 4.30 -19.88 -11.16
CA ALA A 21 4.02 -21.27 -11.48
C ALA A 21 4.88 -22.28 -10.70
N LYS A 22 5.88 -21.84 -9.92
CA LYS A 22 6.74 -22.75 -9.14
C LYS A 22 5.93 -23.56 -8.12
N PRO A 23 6.22 -24.86 -7.92
CA PRO A 23 5.53 -25.69 -6.92
C PRO A 23 5.59 -25.14 -5.48
N VAL A 24 6.64 -24.38 -5.14
CA VAL A 24 6.79 -23.73 -3.83
C VAL A 24 5.64 -22.77 -3.50
N GLN A 25 4.99 -22.18 -4.52
CA GLN A 25 3.88 -21.26 -4.29
C GLN A 25 2.67 -22.00 -3.70
N GLU A 26 2.42 -23.24 -4.15
CA GLU A 26 1.37 -24.09 -3.60
C GLU A 26 1.74 -24.62 -2.21
N GLU A 27 3.02 -24.95 -1.97
CA GLU A 27 3.51 -25.29 -0.64
C GLU A 27 3.27 -24.15 0.36
N ARG A 28 3.63 -22.91 -0.02
CA ARG A 28 3.40 -21.70 0.79
C ARG A 28 1.91 -21.48 1.06
N ARG A 29 1.02 -21.66 0.07
CA ARG A 29 -0.44 -21.58 0.28
C ARG A 29 -0.93 -22.56 1.33
N ARG A 30 -0.47 -23.81 1.28
CA ARG A 30 -0.82 -24.84 2.28
C ARG A 30 -0.28 -24.50 3.66
N LEU A 31 0.95 -24.00 3.74
CA LEU A 31 1.56 -23.54 5.00
C LEU A 31 0.78 -22.39 5.62
N TRP A 32 0.48 -21.34 4.84
CA TRP A 32 -0.33 -20.20 5.28
C TRP A 32 -1.73 -20.62 5.72
N THR A 33 -2.39 -21.48 4.94
CA THR A 33 -3.72 -22.02 5.28
C THR A 33 -3.69 -22.75 6.62
N ARG A 34 -2.69 -23.61 6.85
CA ARG A 34 -2.53 -24.32 8.12
C ARG A 34 -2.24 -23.39 9.28
N HIS A 35 -1.33 -22.43 9.09
CA HIS A 35 -0.96 -21.43 10.08
C HIS A 35 -2.19 -20.63 10.52
N ASN A 36 -2.95 -20.09 9.57
CA ASN A 36 -4.18 -19.33 9.84
C ASN A 36 -5.32 -20.19 10.37
N SER A 37 -5.26 -21.52 10.20
CA SER A 37 -6.18 -22.49 10.82
C SER A 37 -5.71 -22.98 12.19
N MET A 38 -4.72 -22.32 12.81
CA MET A 38 -4.15 -22.68 14.12
C MET A 38 -3.55 -24.10 14.17
N LYS A 39 -3.16 -24.65 13.02
CA LYS A 39 -2.47 -25.95 12.94
C LYS A 39 -0.98 -25.72 13.00
N ARG A 40 -0.27 -26.57 13.76
CA ARG A 40 1.19 -26.49 13.89
C ARG A 40 1.87 -26.58 12.52
N THR A 41 2.76 -25.63 12.24
CA THR A 41 3.67 -25.56 11.08
C THR A 41 5.07 -25.20 11.58
N ARG A 42 6.07 -25.15 10.68
CA ARG A 42 7.28 -24.36 10.96
C ARG A 42 6.90 -22.88 11.11
N PRO A 43 7.76 -22.02 11.70
CA PRO A 43 7.58 -20.58 11.60
C PRO A 43 7.55 -20.15 10.13
N LEU A 44 6.59 -19.28 9.79
CA LEU A 44 6.56 -18.60 8.50
C LEU A 44 7.26 -17.25 8.63
N VAL A 45 8.02 -16.88 7.62
CA VAL A 45 8.81 -15.65 7.58
C VAL A 45 8.33 -14.80 6.41
N LEU A 46 8.01 -13.53 6.70
CA LEU A 46 7.76 -12.53 5.68
C LEU A 46 8.81 -11.44 5.79
N VAL A 47 9.45 -11.13 4.67
CA VAL A 47 10.41 -10.02 4.56
C VAL A 47 9.73 -8.91 3.79
N THR A 48 9.37 -7.83 4.48
CA THR A 48 8.69 -6.68 3.91
C THR A 48 9.64 -5.49 3.78
N TYR A 49 9.57 -4.79 2.66
CA TYR A 49 10.34 -3.59 2.35
C TYR A 49 9.52 -2.72 1.41
N GLY A 50 9.98 -1.49 1.20
CA GLY A 50 9.38 -0.63 0.20
C GLY A 50 10.17 0.64 -0.03
N MET A 51 9.57 1.57 -0.78
CA MET A 51 10.23 2.79 -1.22
C MET A 51 10.61 3.76 -0.09
N TRP A 52 10.31 3.46 1.18
CA TRP A 52 10.84 4.20 2.33
C TRP A 52 12.24 3.72 2.75
N ASN A 53 12.65 2.52 2.34
CA ASN A 53 14.01 2.02 2.55
C ASN A 53 14.98 2.68 1.55
N VAL A 54 16.13 3.17 2.03
CA VAL A 54 17.14 3.88 1.20
C VAL A 54 17.59 3.02 0.02
N TRP A 55 18.03 1.78 0.29
CA TRP A 55 18.48 0.85 -0.76
C TRP A 55 17.37 0.55 -1.79
N CYS A 56 16.10 0.47 -1.36
CA CYS A 56 14.99 0.17 -2.25
C CYS A 56 14.71 1.34 -3.20
N ARG A 57 14.87 2.59 -2.73
CA ARG A 57 14.83 3.79 -3.59
C ARG A 57 15.96 3.84 -4.58
N GLU A 58 17.16 3.48 -4.18
CA GLU A 58 18.32 3.47 -5.07
C GLU A 58 18.16 2.44 -6.19
N VAL A 59 17.66 1.24 -5.87
CA VAL A 59 17.54 0.14 -6.84
C VAL A 59 16.26 0.23 -7.70
N PHE A 60 15.16 0.72 -7.15
CA PHE A 60 13.83 0.72 -7.77
C PHE A 60 13.17 2.11 -7.88
N GLY A 61 13.95 3.18 -7.71
CA GLY A 61 13.52 4.56 -7.91
C GLY A 61 13.26 4.89 -9.39
N ASP A 62 12.63 6.03 -9.66
CA ASP A 62 12.19 6.38 -11.02
C ASP A 62 13.35 6.45 -12.03
N ASP A 63 14.55 6.87 -11.58
CA ASP A 63 15.75 6.96 -12.42
C ASP A 63 16.29 5.59 -12.86
N ALA A 64 15.96 4.52 -12.12
CA ALA A 64 16.37 3.16 -12.44
C ALA A 64 15.37 2.44 -13.38
N LEU A 65 14.18 3.00 -13.57
CA LEU A 65 13.11 2.40 -14.36
C LEU A 65 13.18 2.86 -15.81
N LYS A 66 12.73 2.00 -16.73
CA LYS A 66 12.93 2.20 -18.17
C LYS A 66 11.67 2.60 -18.91
N CYS A 67 10.50 2.35 -18.35
CA CYS A 67 9.24 2.76 -18.96
C CYS A 67 9.10 4.29 -18.99
N ALA A 68 8.75 4.83 -20.15
CA ALA A 68 8.56 6.26 -20.35
C ALA A 68 7.22 6.74 -19.77
N ASP A 69 6.13 6.00 -20.02
CA ASP A 69 4.80 6.34 -19.51
C ASP A 69 4.74 6.12 -17.97
N PRO A 70 4.35 7.12 -17.17
CA PRO A 70 4.27 7.01 -15.71
C PRO A 70 3.37 5.85 -15.24
N PHE A 71 2.29 5.55 -15.96
CA PHE A 71 1.40 4.42 -15.65
C PHE A 71 2.16 3.10 -15.77
N TYR A 72 2.85 2.88 -16.88
CA TYR A 72 3.63 1.65 -17.10
C TYR A 72 4.85 1.56 -16.19
N ARG A 73 5.48 2.69 -15.86
CA ARG A 73 6.61 2.76 -14.91
C ARG A 73 6.24 2.27 -13.52
N MET A 74 5.06 2.63 -13.02
CA MET A 74 4.56 2.11 -11.74
C MET A 74 4.45 0.57 -11.76
N HIS A 75 3.94 0.01 -12.86
CA HIS A 75 3.82 -1.45 -13.03
C HIS A 75 5.17 -2.15 -13.21
N GLU A 76 6.12 -1.52 -13.92
CA GLU A 76 7.51 -1.99 -14.03
C GLU A 76 8.12 -2.13 -12.63
N ARG A 77 7.99 -1.09 -11.80
CA ARG A 77 8.48 -1.10 -10.42
C ARG A 77 7.88 -2.25 -9.61
N ALA A 78 6.55 -2.39 -9.65
CA ALA A 78 5.85 -3.43 -8.91
C ALA A 78 6.30 -4.83 -9.33
N LEU A 79 6.44 -5.09 -10.64
CA LEU A 79 6.95 -6.38 -11.14
C LEU A 79 8.39 -6.62 -10.71
N ARG A 80 9.29 -5.63 -10.81
CA ARG A 80 10.69 -5.76 -10.37
C ARG A 80 10.80 -6.10 -8.88
N LEU A 81 9.98 -5.46 -8.04
CA LEU A 81 9.91 -5.78 -6.61
C LEU A 81 9.43 -7.21 -6.37
N LEU A 82 8.40 -7.68 -7.10
CA LEU A 82 7.91 -9.05 -7.00
C LEU A 82 8.95 -10.09 -7.47
N LEU A 83 9.70 -9.79 -8.52
CA LEU A 83 10.81 -10.64 -8.98
C LEU A 83 11.93 -10.68 -7.93
N PHE A 84 12.26 -9.54 -7.32
CA PHE A 84 13.23 -9.49 -6.23
C PHE A 84 12.75 -10.26 -4.99
N GLN A 85 11.46 -10.18 -4.64
CA GLN A 85 10.88 -10.93 -3.53
C GLN A 85 11.14 -12.43 -3.63
N ASP A 86 11.02 -13.02 -4.82
CA ASP A 86 11.30 -14.45 -5.01
C ASP A 86 12.75 -14.83 -4.64
N THR A 87 13.71 -13.94 -4.90
CA THR A 87 15.13 -14.17 -4.58
C THR A 87 15.42 -14.19 -3.07
N ILE A 88 14.54 -13.61 -2.25
CA ILE A 88 14.68 -13.59 -0.80
C ILE A 88 14.40 -14.98 -0.21
N GLY A 89 13.53 -15.77 -0.86
CA GLY A 89 13.18 -17.10 -0.39
C GLY A 89 12.32 -17.11 0.88
N ASP A 90 11.63 -16.01 1.18
CA ASP A 90 10.67 -15.95 2.29
C ASP A 90 9.37 -16.71 1.96
N ASP A 91 8.35 -16.59 2.80
CA ASP A 91 7.04 -17.26 2.61
C ASP A 91 6.03 -16.42 1.83
N SER A 92 6.48 -15.37 1.13
CA SER A 92 5.62 -14.58 0.26
C SER A 92 5.13 -15.41 -0.93
N ILE A 93 3.87 -15.21 -1.29
CA ILE A 93 3.22 -15.90 -2.40
C ILE A 93 3.22 -15.00 -3.63
N LEU A 94 3.68 -15.53 -4.76
CA LEU A 94 3.37 -14.96 -6.07
C LEU A 94 2.11 -15.66 -6.61
N GLU A 95 1.14 -14.86 -7.05
CA GLU A 95 -0.15 -15.34 -7.54
C GLU A 95 -0.09 -15.63 -9.05
N PRO A 96 -0.89 -16.57 -9.57
CA PRO A 96 -0.92 -16.86 -11.01
C PRO A 96 -1.61 -15.75 -11.84
N TRP A 97 -1.94 -14.63 -11.22
CA TRP A 97 -2.45 -13.42 -11.84
C TRP A 97 -1.63 -12.21 -11.38
N TYR A 98 -1.60 -11.17 -12.20
CA TYR A 98 -1.03 -9.89 -11.81
C TYR A 98 -2.12 -8.98 -11.24
N THR A 99 -1.91 -8.50 -10.01
CA THR A 99 -2.89 -7.65 -9.32
C THR A 99 -2.55 -6.17 -9.47
N MET A 100 -3.53 -5.38 -9.93
CA MET A 100 -3.52 -3.92 -9.84
C MET A 100 -4.57 -3.43 -8.85
N ARG A 101 -4.34 -2.27 -8.22
CA ARG A 101 -5.38 -1.63 -7.39
C ARG A 101 -6.36 -0.86 -8.27
N ALA A 102 -7.64 -0.88 -7.88
CA ALA A 102 -8.64 -0.01 -8.45
C ALA A 102 -8.29 1.47 -8.18
N ALA A 103 -8.70 2.35 -9.10
CA ALA A 103 -8.64 3.79 -8.87
C ALA A 103 -9.69 4.18 -7.82
N VAL A 104 -9.37 5.15 -6.97
CA VAL A 104 -10.30 5.67 -5.94
C VAL A 104 -10.45 7.18 -6.12
N LYS A 105 -11.68 7.67 -5.91
CA LYS A 105 -11.97 9.11 -5.98
C LYS A 105 -11.23 9.86 -4.88
N GLY A 106 -10.69 11.04 -5.21
CA GLY A 106 -9.94 11.88 -4.25
C GLY A 106 -8.52 11.39 -3.95
N GLY A 107 -8.13 10.21 -4.45
CA GLY A 107 -6.83 9.62 -4.19
C GLY A 107 -6.65 9.15 -2.75
N TRP A 108 -5.39 8.99 -2.34
CA TRP A 108 -5.00 8.33 -1.10
C TRP A 108 -4.49 9.30 -0.01
N ASN A 109 -4.38 10.57 -0.37
CA ASN A 109 -3.85 11.64 0.47
C ASN A 109 -5.01 12.39 1.15
N GLY A 110 -4.83 12.79 2.40
CA GLY A 110 -5.86 13.57 3.11
C GLY A 110 -7.13 12.80 3.44
N LEU A 111 -6.99 11.49 3.77
CA LEU A 111 -8.10 10.57 4.05
C LEU A 111 -9.16 11.13 5.01
N TRP A 112 -8.75 11.97 5.96
CA TRP A 112 -9.58 12.56 7.00
C TRP A 112 -10.01 14.01 6.71
N GLY A 113 -9.87 14.49 5.46
CA GLY A 113 -10.26 15.84 5.04
C GLY A 113 -9.32 16.96 5.52
N VAL A 114 -8.18 16.62 6.12
CA VAL A 114 -7.19 17.56 6.64
C VAL A 114 -5.80 17.26 6.10
N GLU A 115 -4.99 18.32 5.95
CA GLU A 115 -3.58 18.19 5.58
C GLU A 115 -2.76 17.72 6.80
N LEU A 116 -1.89 16.74 6.58
CA LEU A 116 -1.00 16.20 7.60
C LEU A 116 0.37 16.87 7.46
N GLY A 117 0.67 17.79 8.37
CA GLY A 117 1.92 18.52 8.36
C GLY A 117 3.09 17.71 8.94
N ARG A 118 4.32 18.11 8.56
CA ARG A 118 5.57 17.55 9.09
C ARG A 118 6.62 18.65 9.27
N HIS A 119 7.33 18.63 10.39
CA HIS A 119 8.55 19.41 10.58
C HIS A 119 9.77 18.55 10.29
N SER A 120 10.53 18.91 9.26
CA SER A 120 11.77 18.22 8.86
C SER A 120 12.97 19.17 9.02
N PRO A 121 14.14 18.66 9.48
CA PRO A 121 15.38 19.44 9.60
C PRO A 121 16.06 19.73 8.25
N GLY A 122 15.43 19.40 7.11
CA GLY A 122 15.96 19.70 5.78
C GLY A 122 17.04 18.73 5.28
N VAL A 123 17.32 17.65 6.03
CA VAL A 123 18.23 16.57 5.61
C VAL A 123 17.45 15.47 4.93
N GLU A 124 17.84 15.11 3.70
CA GLU A 124 17.21 14.02 2.97
C GLU A 124 17.32 12.69 3.74
N GLY A 125 16.18 12.02 3.94
CA GLY A 125 16.12 10.78 4.73
C GLY A 125 16.26 10.98 6.25
N GLY A 126 16.32 12.23 6.73
CA GLY A 126 16.39 12.54 8.15
C GLY A 126 15.08 12.30 8.92
N ALA A 127 15.17 12.28 10.24
CA ALA A 127 14.01 12.22 11.14
C ALA A 127 13.15 13.48 11.01
N TRP A 128 11.86 13.35 11.29
CA TRP A 128 10.89 14.45 11.25
C TRP A 128 9.89 14.31 12.40
N LYS A 129 9.20 15.42 12.73
CA LYS A 129 8.11 15.44 13.72
C LYS A 129 6.78 15.68 13.02
N PHE A 130 5.71 15.09 13.54
CA PHE A 130 4.35 15.42 13.11
C PHE A 130 4.06 16.90 13.39
N ASP A 131 3.40 17.56 12.46
CA ASP A 131 2.70 18.83 12.69
C ASP A 131 1.18 18.54 12.61
N PRO A 132 0.59 18.06 13.73
CA PRO A 132 -0.76 17.53 13.71
C PRO A 132 -1.82 18.62 13.51
N PRO A 133 -2.85 18.40 12.68
CA PRO A 133 -3.92 19.39 12.44
C PRO A 133 -4.88 19.58 13.62
N ILE A 134 -4.98 18.62 14.56
CA ILE A 134 -5.82 18.73 15.76
C ILE A 134 -4.98 19.27 16.92
N LYS A 135 -4.97 20.59 17.10
CA LYS A 135 -4.28 21.25 18.23
C LYS A 135 -5.18 21.33 19.46
N GLU A 136 -6.47 21.51 19.25
CA GLU A 136 -7.49 21.52 20.30
C GLU A 136 -8.68 20.63 19.90
N TRP A 137 -9.49 20.20 20.87
CA TRP A 137 -10.64 19.31 20.60
C TRP A 137 -11.67 19.91 19.65
N ALA A 138 -11.77 21.25 19.61
CA ALA A 138 -12.63 21.95 18.65
C ALA A 138 -12.19 21.75 17.19
N ASP A 139 -10.93 21.38 16.92
CA ASP A 139 -10.42 21.09 15.58
C ASP A 139 -10.98 19.80 14.98
N MET A 140 -11.56 18.92 15.80
CA MET A 140 -12.22 17.69 15.32
C MET A 140 -13.31 17.98 14.28
N LYS A 141 -13.94 19.17 14.32
CA LYS A 141 -14.94 19.60 13.33
C LYS A 141 -14.39 19.75 11.90
N LYS A 142 -13.05 19.79 11.74
CA LYS A 142 -12.36 19.84 10.44
C LYS A 142 -12.29 18.46 9.79
N LEU A 143 -12.47 17.39 10.57
CA LEU A 143 -12.36 16.03 10.05
C LEU A 143 -13.56 15.67 9.20
N VAL A 144 -13.30 14.94 8.13
CA VAL A 144 -14.31 14.35 7.27
C VAL A 144 -14.14 12.84 7.31
N ALA A 145 -15.26 12.12 7.37
CA ALA A 145 -15.25 10.67 7.27
C ALA A 145 -14.66 10.26 5.91
N PRO A 146 -13.64 9.39 5.86
CA PRO A 146 -13.11 8.89 4.61
C PRO A 146 -14.19 8.23 3.77
N LEU A 147 -14.35 8.71 2.54
CA LEU A 147 -15.25 8.10 1.57
C LEU A 147 -14.43 7.17 0.66
N HIS A 148 -14.53 5.86 0.88
CA HIS A 148 -13.93 4.88 -0.04
C HIS A 148 -14.85 4.66 -1.24
N VAL A 149 -14.63 5.40 -2.32
CA VAL A 149 -15.36 5.22 -3.58
C VAL A 149 -14.41 4.85 -4.69
N VAL A 150 -14.59 3.65 -5.23
CA VAL A 150 -13.92 3.19 -6.44
C VAL A 150 -14.36 4.08 -7.61
N ASP A 151 -13.38 4.62 -8.32
CA ASP A 151 -13.61 5.25 -9.61
C ASP A 151 -13.65 4.14 -10.67
N GLU A 152 -14.85 3.62 -10.92
CA GLU A 152 -15.05 2.51 -11.85
C GLU A 152 -14.61 2.87 -13.27
N GLN A 153 -14.83 4.11 -13.72
CA GLN A 153 -14.42 4.53 -15.05
C GLN A 153 -12.89 4.51 -15.18
N ALA A 154 -12.18 5.21 -14.29
CA ALA A 154 -10.72 5.23 -14.31
C ALA A 154 -10.13 3.82 -14.10
N THR A 155 -10.77 3.01 -13.26
CA THR A 155 -10.36 1.61 -13.05
C THR A 155 -10.46 0.80 -14.33
N GLN A 156 -11.56 0.93 -15.09
CA GLN A 156 -11.71 0.22 -16.36
C GLN A 156 -10.72 0.71 -17.41
N GLU A 157 -10.48 2.02 -17.49
CA GLU A 157 -9.48 2.60 -18.40
C GLU A 157 -8.07 2.07 -18.11
N HIS A 158 -7.66 2.08 -16.84
CA HIS A 158 -6.37 1.54 -16.40
C HIS A 158 -6.28 0.03 -16.65
N ARG A 159 -7.33 -0.73 -16.32
CA ARG A 159 -7.38 -2.17 -16.56
C ARG A 159 -7.26 -2.47 -18.05
N ALA A 160 -7.98 -1.77 -18.91
CA ALA A 160 -7.91 -1.95 -20.36
C ALA A 160 -6.49 -1.64 -20.89
N LYS A 161 -5.88 -0.56 -20.41
CA LYS A 161 -4.51 -0.16 -20.77
C LYS A 161 -3.46 -1.21 -20.39
N LEU A 162 -3.64 -1.86 -19.24
CA LEU A 162 -2.77 -2.94 -18.78
C LEU A 162 -3.06 -4.28 -19.48
N GLN A 163 -4.34 -4.57 -19.72
CA GLN A 163 -4.81 -5.75 -20.44
C GLN A 163 -4.25 -5.78 -21.87
N ASP A 164 -4.24 -4.66 -22.59
CA ASP A 164 -3.62 -4.55 -23.92
C ASP A 164 -2.10 -4.80 -23.89
N ALA A 165 -1.43 -4.37 -22.83
CA ALA A 165 0.02 -4.48 -22.72
C ALA A 165 0.49 -5.93 -22.48
N ILE A 166 -0.14 -6.61 -21.50
CA ILE A 166 0.35 -7.87 -20.91
C ILE A 166 -0.74 -8.92 -20.66
N GLY A 167 -2.01 -8.62 -20.92
CA GLY A 167 -3.13 -9.46 -20.51
C GLY A 167 -3.33 -10.75 -21.29
N ASP A 168 -2.61 -10.93 -22.40
CA ASP A 168 -2.48 -12.21 -23.12
C ASP A 168 -1.45 -13.15 -22.48
N LEU A 169 -0.61 -12.64 -21.59
CA LEU A 169 0.43 -13.40 -20.88
C LEU A 169 0.00 -13.81 -19.46
N ILE A 170 -0.85 -12.99 -18.83
CA ILE A 170 -1.29 -13.20 -17.45
C ILE A 170 -2.66 -12.58 -17.21
N GLU A 171 -3.45 -13.19 -16.32
CA GLU A 171 -4.70 -12.61 -15.86
C GLU A 171 -4.45 -11.31 -15.09
N ILE A 172 -5.26 -10.28 -15.37
CA ILE A 172 -5.24 -9.00 -14.65
C ILE A 172 -6.36 -8.98 -13.62
N ASN A 173 -5.97 -9.18 -12.36
CA ASN A 173 -6.85 -9.08 -11.22
C ASN A 173 -6.93 -7.63 -10.73
N VAL A 174 -8.14 -7.13 -10.48
CA VAL A 174 -8.34 -5.78 -9.92
C VAL A 174 -8.72 -5.90 -8.45
N SER A 175 -7.78 -5.51 -7.59
CA SER A 175 -8.02 -5.40 -6.16
C SER A 175 -8.83 -4.14 -5.86
N ARG A 176 -10.01 -4.36 -5.29
CA ARG A 176 -10.91 -3.33 -4.71
C ARG A 176 -10.78 -3.28 -3.19
N ALA A 177 -9.61 -3.64 -2.66
CA ALA A 177 -9.35 -3.59 -1.23
C ALA A 177 -9.57 -2.16 -0.69
N PRO A 178 -10.09 -2.03 0.54
CA PRO A 178 -10.50 -0.76 1.11
C PRO A 178 -9.31 0.18 1.27
N ALA A 179 -9.62 1.43 1.63
CA ALA A 179 -8.58 2.41 1.74
C ALA A 179 -7.61 2.13 2.90
N CYS A 180 -8.18 1.70 4.01
CA CYS A 180 -7.51 1.34 5.25
C CYS A 180 -6.81 -0.02 5.12
N THR A 181 -5.63 -0.03 4.50
CA THR A 181 -4.79 -1.22 4.27
C THR A 181 -3.35 -0.95 4.65
N ALA A 182 -2.55 -2.00 4.90
CA ALA A 182 -1.14 -1.88 5.33
C ALA A 182 -0.98 -0.94 6.54
N PHE A 183 -0.15 0.11 6.45
CA PHE A 183 0.05 1.11 7.51
C PHE A 183 -1.18 1.97 7.83
N LYS A 184 -2.28 1.80 7.08
CA LYS A 184 -3.58 2.40 7.40
C LYS A 184 -4.61 1.36 7.82
N ALA A 185 -4.21 0.10 8.00
CA ALA A 185 -5.10 -0.95 8.52
C ALA A 185 -5.29 -0.82 10.04
N ASP A 186 -4.49 0.03 10.70
CA ASP A 186 -4.64 0.41 12.10
C ASP A 186 -5.10 1.86 12.25
N ILE A 187 -5.74 2.16 13.39
CA ILE A 187 -6.14 3.53 13.75
C ILE A 187 -4.95 4.34 14.28
N SER A 188 -3.94 3.67 14.85
CA SER A 188 -2.86 4.33 15.61
C SER A 188 -1.96 5.19 14.73
N THR A 189 -1.70 4.78 13.49
CA THR A 189 -0.90 5.53 12.52
C THR A 189 -1.56 6.84 12.13
N ASP A 190 -2.85 6.84 11.82
CA ASP A 190 -3.57 8.04 11.41
C ASP A 190 -3.89 8.95 12.60
N ILE A 191 -4.32 8.42 13.75
CA ILE A 191 -4.60 9.26 14.93
C ILE A 191 -3.33 9.96 15.44
N THR A 192 -2.17 9.28 15.36
CA THR A 192 -0.88 9.88 15.70
C THR A 192 -0.50 11.01 14.75
N GLN A 193 -0.81 10.88 13.45
CA GLN A 193 -0.61 11.97 12.49
C GLN A 193 -1.58 13.13 12.72
N LEU A 194 -2.82 12.84 13.15
CA LEU A 194 -3.87 13.83 13.37
C LEU A 194 -3.68 14.63 14.67
N ARG A 195 -3.22 13.99 15.74
CA ARG A 195 -3.13 14.57 17.09
C ARG A 195 -1.70 14.71 17.63
N GLY A 196 -0.75 13.94 17.10
CA GLY A 196 0.61 13.85 17.60
C GLY A 196 0.76 12.76 18.67
N LEU A 197 1.85 12.00 18.63
CA LEU A 197 2.05 10.84 19.52
C LEU A 197 2.11 11.24 20.99
N GLU A 198 2.89 12.28 21.31
CA GLU A 198 3.07 12.76 22.68
C GLU A 198 1.75 13.26 23.27
N GLN A 199 1.05 14.14 22.54
CA GLN A 199 -0.24 14.66 22.98
C GLN A 199 -1.28 13.55 23.12
N LEU A 200 -1.29 12.57 22.21
CA LEU A 200 -2.17 11.41 22.31
C LEU A 200 -1.97 10.63 23.62
N MET A 201 -0.71 10.43 24.03
CA MET A 201 -0.40 9.75 25.30
C MET A 201 -0.84 10.57 26.51
N VAL A 202 -0.70 11.91 26.47
CA VAL A 202 -1.20 12.80 27.52
C VAL A 202 -2.73 12.79 27.59
N ASP A 203 -3.40 12.85 26.43
CA ASP A 203 -4.85 12.86 26.31
C ASP A 203 -5.50 11.59 26.90
N MET A 204 -4.79 10.45 26.89
CA MET A 204 -5.26 9.23 27.56
C MET A 204 -5.50 9.41 29.06
N TYR A 205 -4.78 10.33 29.70
CA TYR A 205 -4.92 10.67 31.11
C TYR A 205 -5.76 11.94 31.30
N GLU A 206 -5.42 13.01 30.59
CA GLU A 206 -5.99 14.35 30.82
C GLU A 206 -7.33 14.58 30.11
N SER A 207 -7.62 13.88 29.00
CA SER A 207 -8.84 14.08 28.20
C SER A 207 -9.37 12.77 27.61
N PRO A 208 -9.60 11.73 28.45
CA PRO A 208 -9.97 10.41 27.95
C PRO A 208 -11.35 10.38 27.29
N GLY A 209 -12.26 11.31 27.65
CA GLY A 209 -13.60 11.39 27.07
C GLY A 209 -13.57 11.87 25.63
N GLU A 210 -12.78 12.90 25.37
CA GLU A 210 -12.58 13.55 24.07
C GLU A 210 -11.80 12.62 23.14
N LEU A 211 -10.74 11.99 23.64
CA LEU A 211 -10.01 10.98 22.88
C LEU A 211 -10.91 9.82 22.45
N LYS A 212 -11.79 9.33 23.34
CA LYS A 212 -12.78 8.30 22.98
C LYS A 212 -13.75 8.76 21.88
N LYS A 213 -14.16 10.03 21.87
CA LYS A 213 -15.00 10.58 20.80
C LYS A 213 -14.27 10.59 19.46
N LEU A 214 -13.00 11.00 19.44
CA LEU A 214 -12.17 10.95 18.24
C LEU A 214 -12.00 9.52 17.73
N LEU A 215 -11.67 8.58 18.61
CA LEU A 215 -11.55 7.16 18.26
C LEU A 215 -12.88 6.57 17.77
N ALA A 216 -14.01 6.93 18.37
CA ALA A 216 -15.34 6.49 17.92
C ALA A 216 -15.65 7.00 16.52
N PHE A 217 -15.41 8.29 16.25
CA PHE A 217 -15.56 8.87 14.92
C PHE A 217 -14.70 8.14 13.88
N MET A 218 -13.41 7.92 14.18
CA MET A 218 -12.51 7.22 13.27
C MET A 218 -12.94 5.76 13.05
N ARG A 219 -13.31 5.04 14.11
CA ARG A 219 -13.81 3.66 14.03
C ARG A 219 -15.03 3.60 13.11
N ASP A 220 -16.02 4.45 13.36
CA ASP A 220 -17.29 4.42 12.64
C ASP A 220 -17.05 4.69 11.15
N ALA A 221 -16.23 5.69 10.83
CA ALA A 221 -15.89 6.01 9.44
C ALA A 221 -15.02 4.95 8.73
N ILE A 222 -14.30 4.10 9.46
CA ILE A 222 -13.52 3.00 8.88
C ILE A 222 -14.40 1.77 8.61
N LEU A 223 -15.45 1.56 9.41
CA LEU A 223 -16.33 0.39 9.34
C LEU A 223 -17.51 0.57 8.37
N GLU A 224 -17.84 1.81 8.01
CA GLU A 224 -18.78 2.15 6.92
C GLU A 224 -18.21 1.84 5.53
#